data_AF-A0AAU3MXU5-F1
#
_entry.id   AF-A0AAU3MXU5-F1
#
_cell.length_a   1.000
_cell.length_b   1.000
_cell.length_c   1.000
_cell.angle_alpha   90.00
_cell.angle_beta   90.00
_cell.angle_gamma   90.00
#
_symmetry.space_group_name_H-M   'P 1'
#
loop_
_entity.id
_entity.type
_entity.pdbx_description
1 polymer ?
#
loop_
_entity_poly.entity_id
_entity_poly.type
_entity_poly.pdbx_seq_one_letter_code
_entity_poly.pdbx_strand_id
1 'polypeptide(L)'
;MTHTPHEATPIAATAPTKPWYRQLYIQVLVAIVTGIVLGWQWPDPATSMEPIGTTFIAAMKMLIGPIAFLTIISGIAGVADLKKVGLTGLKALTYFQVGTIAALVTGLVAINLFRLGDGVHADPSRLNTSGDAGQYIQQGEHQQWWEFLTNLVPHSFFGAFVEGAILQVIFLAMIFGIAIKSVGKVGNRSSPGSTASPRWSSRSCPS
;
A
#
# COMPACT_ATOMS: atom_id res chain seq x y z
N MET A 1 13.40 57.85 33.12
CA MET A 1 12.28 57.46 33.99
C MET A 1 11.02 57.86 33.23
N THR A 2 10.32 56.98 32.52
CA THR A 2 9.40 55.98 33.07
C THR A 2 9.21 54.82 32.08
N HIS A 3 9.50 53.62 32.59
CA HIS A 3 8.98 52.29 32.26
C HIS A 3 8.08 52.14 31.02
N THR A 4 8.61 51.50 29.97
CA THR A 4 7.79 50.67 29.07
C THR A 4 7.52 49.32 29.77
N PRO A 5 6.28 48.83 29.80
CA PRO A 5 5.98 47.54 30.39
C PRO A 5 6.56 46.42 29.52
N HIS A 6 7.28 45.50 30.15
CA HIS A 6 7.68 44.23 29.56
C HIS A 6 6.42 43.47 29.12
N GLU A 7 6.21 43.41 27.80
CA GLU A 7 5.22 42.53 27.20
C GLU A 7 5.69 41.08 27.44
N ALA A 8 4.93 40.37 28.26
CA ALA A 8 5.22 39.00 28.64
C ALA A 8 5.16 38.11 27.39
N THR A 9 6.29 37.51 27.03
CA THR A 9 6.38 36.41 26.08
C THR A 9 5.38 35.32 26.47
N PRO A 10 4.42 34.94 25.60
CA PRO A 10 3.57 33.80 25.86
C PRO A 10 4.48 32.56 25.92
N ILE A 11 4.61 31.97 27.10
CA ILE A 11 5.32 30.71 27.30
C ILE A 11 4.58 29.67 26.46
N ALA A 12 5.27 29.10 25.48
CA ALA A 12 4.78 28.01 24.65
C ALA A 12 4.31 26.87 25.54
N ALA A 13 3.00 26.63 25.59
CA ALA A 13 2.43 25.48 26.26
C ALA A 13 2.86 24.19 25.54
N THR A 14 3.66 23.35 26.21
CA THR A 14 4.08 22.04 25.72
C THR A 14 2.85 21.18 25.43
N ALA A 15 2.67 20.77 24.18
CA ALA A 15 1.60 19.84 23.80
C ALA A 15 1.78 18.49 24.55
N PRO A 16 0.72 17.88 25.10
CA PRO A 16 0.83 16.64 25.84
C PRO A 16 1.31 15.49 24.93
N THR A 17 2.40 14.83 25.31
CA THR A 17 2.91 13.66 24.59
C THR A 17 1.93 12.50 24.75
N LYS A 18 1.47 11.92 23.63
CA LYS A 18 0.56 10.77 23.65
C LYS A 18 1.23 9.60 24.39
N PRO A 19 0.58 8.99 25.40
CA PRO A 19 1.18 7.92 26.19
C PRO A 19 1.51 6.71 25.31
N TRP A 20 2.64 6.06 25.58
CA TRP A 20 3.21 4.98 24.77
C TRP A 20 2.22 3.83 24.49
N TYR A 21 1.40 3.41 25.46
CA TYR A 21 0.38 2.36 25.26
C TYR A 21 -0.71 2.71 24.22
N ARG A 22 -0.88 3.99 23.87
CA ARG A 22 -1.81 4.43 22.81
C ARG A 22 -1.18 4.47 21.41
N GLN A 23 0.05 3.98 21.26
CA GLN A 23 0.68 3.80 19.94
C GLN A 23 0.13 2.54 19.29
N LEU A 24 -0.39 2.69 18.06
CA LEU A 24 -1.01 1.59 17.31
C LEU A 24 -0.08 0.39 17.16
N TYR A 25 1.21 0.64 16.93
CA TYR A 25 2.23 -0.40 16.83
C TYR A 25 2.33 -1.26 18.10
N ILE A 26 2.34 -0.64 19.28
CA ILE A 26 2.39 -1.37 20.56
C ILE A 26 1.11 -2.18 20.75
N GLN A 27 -0.05 -1.63 20.38
CA GLN A 27 -1.32 -2.36 20.43
C GLN A 27 -1.34 -3.58 19.51
N VAL A 28 -0.80 -3.46 18.29
CA VAL A 28 -0.69 -4.58 17.33
C VAL A 28 0.26 -5.65 17.86
N LEU A 29 1.42 -5.28 18.40
CA LEU A 29 2.34 -6.26 19.00
C LEU A 29 1.71 -6.99 20.18
N VAL A 30 1.06 -6.26 21.09
CA VAL A 30 0.37 -6.87 22.24
C VAL A 30 -0.74 -7.81 21.75
N ALA A 31 -1.50 -7.44 20.71
CA ALA A 31 -2.53 -8.29 20.12
C ALA A 31 -1.95 -9.57 19.50
N ILE A 32 -0.84 -9.49 18.75
CA ILE A 32 -0.17 -10.65 18.15
C ILE A 32 0.33 -11.60 19.24
N VAL A 33 1.04 -11.08 20.25
CA VAL A 33 1.57 -11.89 21.35
C VAL A 33 0.43 -12.55 22.12
N THR A 34 -0.63 -11.81 22.43
CA THR A 34 -1.80 -12.36 23.12
C THR A 34 -2.50 -13.43 22.28
N GLY A 35 -2.63 -13.22 20.97
CA GLY A 35 -3.19 -14.20 20.04
C GLY A 35 -2.39 -15.50 19.99
N ILE A 36 -1.05 -15.42 19.95
CA ILE A 36 -0.16 -16.59 20.00
C ILE A 36 -0.32 -17.33 21.33
N VAL A 37 -0.32 -16.61 22.46
CA VAL A 37 -0.47 -17.21 23.79
C VAL A 37 -1.83 -17.89 23.95
N LEU A 38 -2.92 -17.26 23.50
CA LEU A 38 -4.26 -17.85 23.52
C LEU A 38 -4.35 -19.10 22.62
N GLY A 39 -3.78 -19.04 21.41
CA GLY A 39 -3.75 -20.18 20.49
C GLY A 39 -2.96 -21.38 21.03
N TRP A 40 -1.90 -21.13 21.81
CA TRP A 40 -1.11 -22.19 22.43
C TRP A 40 -1.79 -22.80 23.67
N GLN A 41 -2.40 -21.97 24.52
CA GLN A 41 -2.97 -22.42 25.78
C GLN A 41 -4.39 -23.01 25.63
N TRP A 42 -5.19 -22.51 24.68
CA TRP A 42 -6.58 -22.92 24.47
C TRP A 42 -6.95 -23.02 22.97
N PRO A 43 -6.66 -24.16 22.31
CA PRO A 43 -6.87 -24.32 20.88
C PRO A 43 -8.36 -24.34 20.44
N ASP A 44 -9.26 -24.87 21.27
CA ASP A 44 -10.70 -24.97 20.94
C ASP A 44 -11.39 -23.59 20.79
N PRO A 45 -11.28 -22.66 21.77
CA PRO A 45 -11.82 -21.31 21.61
C PRO A 45 -11.03 -20.48 20.60
N ALA A 46 -9.73 -20.74 20.40
CA ALA A 46 -8.93 -20.04 19.39
C ALA A 46 -9.43 -20.34 17.96
N THR A 47 -9.80 -21.59 17.68
CA THR A 47 -10.38 -21.98 16.38
C THR A 47 -11.73 -21.31 16.15
N SER A 48 -12.53 -21.14 17.21
CA SER A 48 -13.80 -20.41 17.16
C SER A 48 -13.66 -18.90 16.87
N MET A 49 -12.45 -18.34 17.05
CA MET A 49 -12.14 -16.93 16.74
C MET A 49 -11.68 -16.71 15.29
N GLU A 50 -11.42 -17.77 14.52
CA GLU A 50 -11.10 -17.71 13.09
C GLU A 50 -12.01 -16.77 12.26
N PRO A 51 -13.36 -16.80 12.39
CA PRO A 51 -14.25 -15.91 11.62
C PRO A 51 -13.95 -14.43 11.82
N ILE A 52 -13.40 -14.02 12.96
CA ILE A 52 -13.01 -12.62 13.22
C ILE A 52 -11.80 -12.27 12.35
N GLY A 53 -10.81 -13.16 12.29
CA GLY A 53 -9.61 -13.00 11.47
C GLY A 53 -9.93 -13.01 9.97
N THR A 54 -10.77 -13.95 9.52
CA THR A 54 -11.17 -14.04 8.11
C THR A 54 -12.00 -12.84 7.68
N THR A 55 -12.92 -12.35 8.53
CA THR A 55 -13.70 -11.13 8.27
C THR A 55 -12.80 -9.89 8.22
N PHE A 56 -11.81 -9.77 9.11
CA PHE A 56 -10.85 -8.68 9.08
C PHE A 56 -10.03 -8.66 7.78
N ILE A 57 -9.53 -9.81 7.35
CA ILE A 57 -8.80 -9.94 6.08
C ILE A 57 -9.72 -9.60 4.90
N ALA A 58 -10.98 -10.07 4.90
CA ALA A 58 -11.95 -9.74 3.86
C ALA A 58 -12.23 -8.23 3.79
N ALA A 59 -12.37 -7.56 4.94
CA ALA A 59 -12.51 -6.11 5.00
C ALA A 59 -11.27 -5.40 4.42
N MET A 60 -10.06 -5.84 4.77
CA MET A 60 -8.83 -5.27 4.21
C MET A 60 -8.74 -5.48 2.69
N LYS A 61 -9.09 -6.67 2.19
CA LYS A 61 -9.11 -6.98 0.75
C LYS A 61 -10.11 -6.10 -0.02
N MET A 62 -11.28 -5.81 0.57
CA MET A 62 -12.25 -4.87 0.00
C MET A 62 -11.70 -3.45 -0.11
N LEU A 63 -10.86 -3.02 0.84
CA LEU A 63 -10.25 -1.68 0.85
C LEU A 63 -9.07 -1.56 -0.13
N ILE A 64 -8.28 -2.63 -0.33
CA ILE A 64 -7.07 -2.60 -1.14
C ILE A 64 -7.35 -2.14 -2.58
N GLY A 65 -8.40 -2.66 -3.23
CA GLY A 65 -8.74 -2.33 -4.62
C GLY A 65 -8.98 -0.82 -4.85
N PRO A 66 -9.97 -0.21 -4.17
CA PRO A 66 -10.24 1.22 -4.28
C PRO A 66 -9.07 2.11 -3.87
N ILE A 67 -8.36 1.77 -2.78
CA ILE A 67 -7.22 2.57 -2.31
C ILE A 67 -6.09 2.55 -3.32
N ALA A 68 -5.75 1.38 -3.88
CA ALA A 68 -4.70 1.26 -4.88
C ALA A 68 -5.04 2.06 -6.16
N PHE A 69 -6.28 1.96 -6.64
CA PHE A 69 -6.74 2.72 -7.81
C PHE A 69 -6.62 4.23 -7.61
N LEU A 70 -7.15 4.75 -6.50
CA LEU A 70 -7.12 6.18 -6.18
C LEU A 70 -5.68 6.69 -5.99
N THR A 71 -4.84 5.92 -5.30
CA THR A 71 -3.45 6.28 -5.02
C THR A 71 -2.65 6.39 -6.32
N ILE A 72 -2.82 5.44 -7.24
CA ILE A 72 -2.12 5.42 -8.52
C ILE A 72 -2.60 6.59 -9.39
N ILE A 73 -3.91 6.80 -9.53
CA ILE A 73 -4.46 7.92 -10.30
C ILE A 73 -3.93 9.26 -9.77
N SER A 74 -4.03 9.50 -8.46
CA SER A 74 -3.55 10.73 -7.84
C SER A 74 -2.04 10.90 -8.02
N GLY A 75 -1.28 9.80 -7.95
CA GLY A 75 0.16 9.80 -8.17
C GLY A 75 0.53 10.24 -9.59
N ILE A 76 -0.18 9.75 -10.61
CA ILE A 76 0.08 10.09 -12.02
C ILE A 76 -0.44 11.48 -12.37
N ALA A 77 -1.58 11.88 -11.79
CA ALA A 77 -2.15 13.20 -12.01
C ALA A 77 -1.23 14.31 -11.45
N GLY A 78 -0.53 14.05 -10.35
CA GLY A 78 0.37 15.01 -9.70
C GLY A 78 1.75 15.20 -10.35
N VAL A 79 2.15 14.35 -11.31
CA VAL A 79 3.47 14.45 -11.92
C VAL A 79 3.50 15.41 -13.10
N ALA A 80 4.47 16.33 -13.13
CA ALA A 80 4.63 17.30 -14.22
C ALA A 80 5.01 16.62 -15.55
N ASP A 81 5.98 15.71 -15.54
CA ASP A 81 6.53 15.09 -16.75
C ASP A 81 6.37 13.56 -16.75
N LEU A 82 5.54 13.02 -17.64
CA LEU A 82 5.35 11.57 -17.76
C LEU A 82 6.61 10.86 -18.27
N LYS A 83 7.45 11.51 -19.10
CA LYS A 83 8.64 10.88 -19.66
C LYS A 83 9.67 10.60 -18.58
N LYS A 84 9.87 11.56 -17.66
CA LYS A 84 10.74 11.38 -16.49
C LYS A 84 10.22 10.30 -15.55
N VAL A 85 8.90 10.21 -15.37
CA VAL A 85 8.28 9.19 -14.53
C VAL A 85 8.44 7.79 -15.11
N GLY A 86 8.29 7.62 -16.44
CA GLY A 86 8.56 6.34 -17.09
C GLY A 86 10.00 5.85 -16.90
N LEU A 87 10.99 6.74 -17.05
CA LEU A 87 12.40 6.43 -16.82
C LEU A 87 12.71 6.13 -15.33
N THR A 88 12.07 6.85 -14.42
CA THR A 88 12.20 6.62 -12.97
C THR A 88 11.53 5.30 -12.58
N GLY A 89 10.39 4.96 -13.21
CA GLY A 89 9.69 3.69 -13.03
C GLY A 89 10.54 2.50 -13.48
N LEU A 90 11.23 2.60 -14.62
CA LEU A 90 12.14 1.54 -15.06
C LEU A 90 13.32 1.36 -14.10
N LYS A 91 13.93 2.45 -13.63
CA LYS A 91 14.95 2.39 -12.58
C LYS A 91 14.40 1.71 -11.32
N ALA A 92 13.23 2.14 -10.85
CA ALA A 92 12.57 1.57 -9.67
C ALA A 92 12.27 0.07 -9.85
N LEU A 93 11.83 -0.36 -11.04
CA LEU A 93 11.61 -1.77 -11.35
C LEU A 93 12.90 -2.58 -11.27
N THR A 94 14.01 -2.06 -11.81
CA THR A 94 15.32 -2.71 -11.67
C THR A 94 15.72 -2.82 -10.19
N TYR A 95 15.56 -1.76 -9.39
CA TYR A 95 15.83 -1.82 -7.94
C TYR A 95 14.91 -2.81 -7.21
N PHE A 96 13.63 -2.85 -7.56
CA PHE A 96 12.65 -3.77 -6.98
C PHE A 96 12.98 -5.23 -7.30
N GLN A 97 13.36 -5.52 -8.55
CA GLN A 97 13.73 -6.86 -8.97
C GLN A 97 14.99 -7.35 -8.26
N VAL A 98 16.04 -6.51 -8.19
CA VAL A 98 17.28 -6.84 -7.48
C VAL A 98 17.02 -7.04 -5.98
N GLY A 99 16.24 -6.15 -5.36
CA GLY A 99 15.86 -6.26 -3.95
C GLY A 99 15.05 -7.53 -3.66
N THR A 100 14.12 -7.89 -4.53
CA THR A 100 13.31 -9.10 -4.38
C THR A 100 14.15 -10.36 -4.56
N ILE A 101 15.05 -10.41 -5.56
CA ILE A 101 15.98 -11.54 -5.73
C ILE A 101 16.88 -11.67 -4.51
N ALA A 102 17.45 -10.56 -4.02
CA ALA A 102 18.29 -10.57 -2.83
C ALA A 102 17.51 -11.06 -1.59
N ALA A 103 16.26 -10.61 -1.42
CA ALA A 103 15.38 -11.07 -0.34
C ALA A 103 15.05 -12.56 -0.44
N LEU A 104 14.69 -13.05 -1.64
CA LEU A 104 14.40 -14.47 -1.88
C LEU A 104 15.62 -15.35 -1.64
N VAL A 105 16.79 -14.95 -2.14
CA VAL A 105 18.06 -15.67 -1.91
C VAL A 105 18.40 -15.69 -0.43
N THR A 106 18.29 -14.55 0.27
CA THR A 106 18.57 -14.49 1.71
C THR A 106 17.60 -15.34 2.51
N GLY A 107 16.30 -15.31 2.17
CA GLY A 107 15.29 -16.16 2.79
C GLY A 107 15.54 -17.64 2.54
N LEU A 108 15.93 -18.01 1.33
CA LEU A 108 16.26 -19.40 0.95
C LEU A 108 17.52 -19.91 1.68
N VAL A 109 18.54 -19.06 1.82
CA VAL A 109 19.73 -19.38 2.61
C VAL A 109 19.38 -19.52 4.09
N ALA A 110 18.57 -18.62 4.64
CA ALA A 110 18.15 -18.66 6.04
C ALA A 110 17.32 -19.91 6.35
N ILE A 111 16.32 -20.25 5.53
CA ILE A 111 15.52 -21.47 5.74
C ILE A 111 16.35 -22.73 5.63
N ASN A 112 17.35 -22.77 4.73
CA ASN A 112 18.22 -23.93 4.59
C ASN A 112 19.23 -24.05 5.74
N LEU A 113 19.77 -22.93 6.23
CA LEU A 113 20.76 -22.92 7.31
C LEU A 113 20.14 -23.15 8.69
N PHE A 114 19.06 -22.43 9.00
CA PHE A 114 18.35 -22.56 10.27
C PHE A 114 17.32 -23.69 10.27
N ARG A 115 17.16 -24.38 9.13
CA ARG A 115 16.19 -25.48 8.92
C ARG A 115 14.80 -25.11 9.44
N LEU A 116 14.35 -23.90 9.09
CA LEU A 116 13.06 -23.32 9.50
C LEU A 116 11.92 -24.11 8.82
N GLY A 117 11.58 -25.26 9.36
CA GLY A 117 10.66 -26.23 8.76
C GLY A 117 10.79 -27.65 9.32
N ASP A 118 11.92 -27.99 9.95
CA ASP A 118 12.06 -29.25 10.69
C ASP A 118 11.04 -29.26 11.85
N GLY A 119 9.98 -30.06 11.73
CA GLY A 119 8.88 -30.14 12.70
C GLY A 119 7.50 -29.80 12.12
N VAL A 120 7.44 -29.21 10.92
CA VAL A 120 6.20 -29.16 10.15
C VAL A 120 6.02 -30.53 9.51
N HIS A 121 5.09 -31.34 10.02
CA HIS A 121 4.72 -32.65 9.44
C HIS A 121 3.94 -32.49 8.11
N ALA A 122 4.40 -31.62 7.22
CA ALA A 122 3.94 -31.50 5.85
C ALA A 122 4.72 -32.48 4.99
N ASP A 123 4.47 -33.77 5.18
CA ASP A 123 5.01 -34.81 4.31
C ASP A 123 4.27 -34.73 2.96
N PRO A 124 4.93 -34.34 1.85
CA PRO A 124 4.29 -34.16 0.55
C PRO A 124 3.63 -35.44 0.05
N SER A 125 4.09 -36.61 0.53
CA SER A 125 3.57 -37.92 0.16
C SER A 125 2.36 -38.38 0.99
N ARG A 126 2.06 -37.69 2.09
CA ARG A 126 0.87 -37.90 2.93
C ARG A 126 -0.14 -36.76 2.88
N LEU A 127 0.17 -35.68 2.16
CA LEU A 127 -0.82 -34.67 1.77
C LEU A 127 -1.83 -35.34 0.85
N ASN A 128 -3.00 -35.66 1.38
CA ASN A 128 -4.09 -36.23 0.60
C ASN A 128 -4.52 -35.20 -0.46
N THR A 129 -4.05 -35.35 -1.70
CA THR A 129 -4.42 -34.54 -2.87
C THR A 129 -5.85 -34.80 -3.35
N SER A 130 -6.76 -35.18 -2.46
CA SER A 130 -8.20 -35.20 -2.73
C SER A 130 -8.83 -33.93 -2.15
N GLY A 131 -8.86 -32.88 -2.98
CA GLY A 131 -9.39 -31.55 -2.69
C GLY A 131 -8.77 -30.47 -3.57
N ASP A 132 -9.18 -29.20 -3.37
CA ASP A 132 -8.76 -28.02 -4.15
C ASP A 132 -7.23 -27.87 -4.34
N ALA A 133 -6.42 -28.47 -3.46
CA ALA A 133 -4.96 -28.55 -3.59
C ALA A 133 -4.49 -29.15 -4.93
N GLY A 134 -5.19 -30.14 -5.48
CA GLY A 134 -4.88 -30.70 -6.80
C GLY A 134 -5.14 -29.71 -7.94
N GLN A 135 -6.15 -28.85 -7.80
CA GLN A 135 -6.43 -27.80 -8.78
C GLN A 135 -5.38 -26.69 -8.73
N TYR A 136 -4.88 -26.32 -7.56
CA TYR A 136 -3.80 -25.32 -7.45
C TYR A 136 -2.50 -25.80 -8.09
N ILE A 137 -2.17 -27.09 -7.96
CA ILE A 137 -1.00 -27.69 -8.61
C ILE A 137 -1.18 -27.69 -10.14
N GLN A 138 -2.36 -28.10 -10.63
CA GLN A 138 -2.66 -28.05 -12.07
C GLN A 138 -2.68 -26.62 -12.63
N GLN A 139 -3.24 -25.65 -11.89
CA GLN A 139 -3.22 -24.24 -12.28
C GLN A 139 -1.81 -23.65 -12.33
N GLY A 140 -0.92 -24.09 -11.43
CA GLY A 140 0.48 -23.65 -11.42
C GLY A 140 1.30 -24.20 -12.58
N GLU A 141 1.06 -25.43 -13.01
CA GLU A 141 1.79 -26.03 -14.16
C GLU A 141 1.40 -25.42 -15.51
N HIS A 142 0.17 -24.93 -15.64
CA HIS A 142 -0.34 -24.36 -16.90
C HIS A 142 -0.17 -22.84 -17.03
N GLN A 143 0.30 -22.14 -15.99
CA GLN A 143 0.49 -20.70 -16.06
C GLN A 143 1.66 -20.30 -16.96
N GLN A 144 1.34 -20.01 -18.21
CA GLN A 144 2.28 -19.49 -19.17
C GLN A 144 2.46 -17.98 -19.01
N TRP A 145 3.65 -17.47 -19.35
CA TRP A 145 3.94 -16.04 -19.27
C TRP A 145 3.00 -15.18 -20.13
N TRP A 146 2.44 -15.73 -21.22
CA TRP A 146 1.48 -15.03 -22.08
C TRP A 146 0.09 -14.91 -21.43
N GLU A 147 -0.31 -15.84 -20.55
CA GLU A 147 -1.58 -15.75 -19.83
C GLU A 147 -1.59 -14.54 -18.90
N PHE A 148 -0.44 -14.22 -18.30
CA PHE A 148 -0.28 -13.01 -17.49
C PHE A 148 -0.53 -11.73 -18.32
N LEU A 149 -0.04 -11.67 -19.57
CA LEU A 149 -0.30 -10.54 -20.46
C LEU A 149 -1.78 -10.46 -20.87
N THR A 150 -2.42 -11.59 -21.16
CA THR A 150 -3.85 -11.62 -21.49
C THR A 150 -4.70 -11.20 -20.30
N ASN A 151 -4.38 -11.67 -19.09
CA ASN A 151 -5.09 -11.34 -17.85
C ASN A 151 -4.83 -9.91 -17.35
N LEU A 152 -3.85 -9.20 -17.91
CA LEU A 152 -3.58 -7.79 -17.60
C LEU A 152 -4.73 -6.88 -18.05
N VAL A 153 -5.36 -7.19 -19.19
CA VAL A 153 -6.50 -6.43 -19.72
C VAL A 153 -7.78 -7.01 -19.12
N PRO A 154 -8.50 -6.25 -18.27
CA PRO A 154 -9.74 -6.75 -17.69
C PRO A 154 -10.82 -6.90 -18.77
N HIS A 155 -11.56 -8.00 -18.73
CA HIS A 155 -12.74 -8.19 -19.55
C HIS A 155 -13.90 -7.25 -19.17
N SER A 156 -13.90 -6.73 -17.94
CA SER A 156 -14.88 -5.74 -17.48
C SER A 156 -14.28 -4.74 -16.49
N PHE A 157 -14.74 -3.48 -16.56
CA PHE A 157 -14.21 -2.40 -15.72
C PHE A 157 -14.45 -2.64 -14.23
N PHE A 158 -15.68 -3.02 -13.86
CA PHE A 158 -16.05 -3.26 -12.47
C PHE A 158 -15.67 -4.65 -11.96
N GLY A 159 -15.55 -5.65 -12.85
CA GLY A 159 -15.15 -7.02 -12.47
C GLY A 159 -13.78 -7.05 -11.82
N ALA A 160 -12.83 -6.24 -12.29
CA ALA A 160 -11.50 -6.12 -11.69
C ALA A 160 -11.55 -5.73 -10.18
N PHE A 161 -12.53 -4.92 -9.78
CA PHE A 161 -12.72 -4.51 -8.39
C PHE A 161 -13.52 -5.52 -7.57
N VAL A 162 -14.49 -6.20 -8.19
CA VAL A 162 -15.34 -7.21 -7.54
C VAL A 162 -14.57 -8.51 -7.29
N GLU A 163 -13.82 -8.96 -8.29
CA GLU A 163 -13.00 -10.18 -8.23
C GLU A 163 -11.68 -9.95 -7.47
N GLY A 164 -11.35 -8.69 -7.15
CA GLY A 164 -10.13 -8.34 -6.44
C GLY A 164 -8.87 -8.58 -7.26
N ALA A 165 -8.96 -8.53 -8.59
CA ALA A 165 -7.85 -8.71 -9.51
C ALA A 165 -6.91 -7.48 -9.47
N ILE A 166 -5.99 -7.46 -8.50
CA ILE A 166 -5.09 -6.32 -8.22
C ILE A 166 -4.35 -5.86 -9.48
N LEU A 167 -3.86 -6.80 -10.30
CA LEU A 167 -3.13 -6.49 -11.53
C LEU A 167 -3.98 -5.67 -12.52
N GLN A 168 -5.24 -6.07 -12.71
CA GLN A 168 -6.19 -5.38 -13.59
C GLN A 168 -6.57 -4.01 -13.05
N VAL A 169 -6.78 -3.88 -11.73
CA VAL A 169 -7.07 -2.60 -11.06
C VAL A 169 -5.93 -1.61 -11.27
N ILE A 170 -4.68 -2.05 -11.13
CA ILE A 170 -3.49 -1.23 -11.35
C ILE A 170 -3.39 -0.78 -12.82
N PHE A 171 -3.66 -1.69 -13.76
CA PHE A 171 -3.63 -1.38 -15.20
C PHE A 171 -4.68 -0.33 -15.58
N LEU A 172 -5.92 -0.48 -15.11
CA LEU A 172 -6.97 0.53 -15.30
C LEU A 172 -6.58 1.87 -14.67
N ALA A 173 -6.06 1.87 -13.43
CA ALA A 173 -5.61 3.07 -12.75
C ALA A 173 -4.53 3.83 -13.54
N MET A 174 -3.59 3.09 -14.15
CA MET A 174 -2.53 3.66 -14.98
C MET A 174 -3.11 4.39 -16.21
N ILE A 175 -4.00 3.73 -16.95
CA ILE A 175 -4.64 4.33 -18.15
C ILE A 175 -5.46 5.55 -17.76
N PHE A 176 -6.29 5.44 -16.71
CA PHE A 176 -7.11 6.56 -16.22
C PHE A 176 -6.27 7.73 -15.73
N GLY A 177 -5.19 7.48 -14.99
CA GLY A 177 -4.28 8.53 -14.53
C GLY A 177 -3.62 9.28 -15.69
N ILE A 178 -3.20 8.57 -16.75
CA ILE A 178 -2.65 9.18 -17.96
C ILE A 178 -3.73 9.97 -18.72
N ALA A 179 -4.95 9.43 -18.83
CA ALA A 179 -6.09 10.08 -19.48
C ALA A 179 -6.46 11.40 -18.78
N ILE A 180 -6.61 11.39 -17.45
CA ILE A 180 -6.91 12.58 -16.64
C ILE A 180 -5.81 13.64 -16.83
N LYS A 181 -4.54 13.24 -16.80
CA LYS A 181 -3.41 14.16 -17.05
C LYS A 181 -3.46 14.75 -18.46
N SER A 182 -3.84 13.96 -19.47
CA SER A 182 -3.96 14.42 -20.86
C SER A 182 -5.08 15.47 -21.01
N VAL A 183 -6.23 15.24 -20.37
CA VAL A 183 -7.38 16.15 -20.38
C VAL A 183 -7.09 17.47 -19.66
N GLY A 184 -6.24 17.47 -18.63
CA GLY A 184 -5.82 18.69 -17.91
C GLY A 184 -5.20 19.80 -18.79
N LYS A 185 -4.73 19.49 -20.00
CA LYS A 185 -4.27 20.51 -20.98
C LYS A 185 -5.40 21.30 -21.64
N VAL A 186 -6.66 20.87 -21.51
CA VAL A 186 -7.83 21.55 -22.12
C VAL A 186 -8.29 22.77 -21.29
N GLY A 187 -7.82 22.93 -20.05
CA GLY A 187 -8.16 24.08 -19.19
C GLY A 187 -7.41 25.40 -19.49
N ASN A 188 -6.37 25.39 -20.34
CA ASN A 188 -5.55 26.57 -20.63
C ASN A 188 -5.97 27.33 -21.90
N ARG A 189 -7.22 27.21 -22.34
CA ARG A 189 -7.69 27.92 -23.54
C ARG A 189 -9.07 28.58 -23.38
N SER A 190 -9.19 29.46 -22.39
CA SER A 190 -10.20 30.54 -22.40
C SER A 190 -9.97 31.61 -21.33
N SER A 191 -8.83 32.31 -21.38
CA SER A 191 -8.81 33.76 -21.11
C SER A 191 -7.48 34.38 -21.59
N PRO A 192 -7.48 35.17 -22.67
CA PRO A 192 -6.41 36.13 -22.88
C PRO A 192 -6.63 37.31 -21.92
N GLY A 193 -5.83 37.36 -20.85
CA GLY A 193 -5.67 38.56 -20.03
C GLY A 193 -6.26 38.46 -18.62
N SER A 194 -5.42 38.16 -17.64
CA SER A 194 -5.33 38.91 -16.38
C SER A 194 -4.17 38.36 -15.56
N THR A 195 -2.99 38.91 -15.82
CA THR A 195 -1.89 38.97 -14.85
C THR A 195 -2.31 39.87 -13.69
N ALA A 196 -3.07 39.33 -12.74
CA ALA A 196 -3.28 39.97 -11.44
C ALA A 196 -2.36 39.30 -10.42
N SER A 197 -1.10 39.72 -10.43
CA SER A 197 -0.19 39.52 -9.30
C SER A 197 -0.81 40.15 -8.04
N PRO A 198 -0.90 39.45 -6.89
CA PRO A 198 -1.10 40.12 -5.62
C PRO A 198 0.18 40.89 -5.29
N ARG A 199 0.28 42.10 -5.82
CA ARG A 199 1.21 43.14 -5.41
C ARG A 199 0.79 43.60 -4.01
N TRP A 200 1.15 42.83 -2.99
CA TRP A 200 1.26 43.31 -1.62
C TRP A 200 2.74 43.60 -1.34
N SER A 201 3.28 44.48 -2.17
CA SER A 201 4.43 45.28 -1.80
C SER A 201 4.01 46.24 -0.68
N SER A 202 4.77 46.24 0.41
CA SER A 202 5.27 47.47 1.03
C SER A 202 4.23 48.56 1.35
N ARG A 203 3.48 48.36 2.43
CA ARG A 203 2.97 49.42 3.31
C ARG A 203 2.97 48.78 4.71
N SER A 204 3.72 49.18 5.73
CA SER A 204 4.28 50.48 6.08
C SER A 204 5.28 50.24 7.24
N CYS A 205 6.52 50.73 7.15
CA CYS A 205 7.18 51.31 8.34
C CYS A 205 6.65 52.74 8.45
N PRO A 206 6.29 53.23 9.66
CA PRO A 206 7.28 54.02 10.40
C PRO A 206 7.21 53.94 11.94
N SER A 207 8.36 54.33 12.51
CA SER A 207 8.71 54.82 13.86
C SER A 207 8.43 53.93 15.07
#